data_AF-C9RCP1-F1
#
_entry.id   AF-C9RCP1-F1
#
_cell.length_a   1.000
_cell.length_b   1.000
_cell.length_c   1.000
_cell.angle_alpha   90.00
_cell.angle_beta   90.00
_cell.angle_gamma   90.00
#
_symmetry.space_group_name_H-M   'P 1'
#
loop_
_entity.id
_entity.type
_entity.pdbx_description
1 polymer ?
#
loop_
_entity_poly.entity_id
_entity_poly.type
_entity_poly.pdbx_seq_one_letter_code
_entity_poly.pdbx_strand_id
1 'polypeptide(L)' 'MLTPGERETVLRWSEDRGEGLSLYTASPRVFRRLEEAGFRPSRVSHGADGVPVAWEFSLPADARSWRRLRGALNKVFSR' A
#
# COMPACT_ATOMS: atom_id res chain seq x y z
N MET A 1 6.69 -17.87 -8.71
CA MET A 1 6.62 -17.55 -7.27
C MET A 1 7.42 -16.28 -7.07
N LEU A 2 6.80 -15.18 -6.62
CA LEU A 2 7.50 -13.89 -6.49
C LEU A 2 8.58 -13.98 -5.39
N THR A 3 9.81 -13.67 -5.76
CA THR A 3 11.00 -13.61 -4.90
C THR A 3 10.88 -12.52 -3.82
N PRO A 4 11.68 -12.58 -2.75
CA PRO A 4 11.66 -11.55 -1.71
C PRO A 4 11.93 -10.12 -2.20
N GLY A 5 12.69 -9.97 -3.30
CA GLY A 5 12.96 -8.68 -3.96
C GLY A 5 11.80 -8.17 -4.83
N GLU A 6 10.95 -9.07 -5.35
CA GLU A 6 9.72 -8.73 -6.08
C GLU A 6 8.56 -8.32 -5.15
N ARG A 7 8.76 -8.39 -3.81
CA ARG A 7 7.82 -7.89 -2.79
C ARG A 7 8.00 -6.38 -2.57
N GLU A 8 8.09 -5.63 -3.65
CA GLU A 8 8.30 -4.21 -3.58
C GLU A 8 7.08 -3.53 -2.94
N THR A 9 7.34 -2.56 -2.06
CA THR A 9 6.33 -1.62 -1.58
C THR A 9 6.86 -0.24 -1.90
N VAL A 10 6.19 0.44 -2.82
CA VAL A 10 6.58 1.77 -3.31
C VAL A 10 5.59 2.77 -2.75
N LEU A 11 6.12 3.73 -2.02
CA LEU A 11 5.37 4.88 -1.52
C LEU A 11 5.70 6.08 -2.38
N ARG A 12 4.71 6.68 -3.03
CA ARG A 12 4.88 7.90 -3.82
C ARG A 12 4.07 9.02 -3.21
N TRP A 13 4.73 10.13 -2.97
CA TRP A 13 4.12 11.37 -2.51
C TRP A 13 4.35 12.44 -3.56
N SER A 14 3.28 13.10 -3.99
CA SER A 14 3.32 14.27 -4.87
C SER A 14 3.08 15.51 -4.02
N GLU A 15 3.94 16.52 -4.16
CA GLU A 15 3.77 17.84 -3.55
C GLU A 15 2.87 18.75 -4.39
N ASP A 16 2.60 18.39 -5.65
CA ASP A 16 1.72 19.16 -6.51
C ASP A 16 0.26 19.08 -6.04
N ARG A 17 -0.35 20.26 -5.97
CA ARG A 17 -1.58 20.58 -5.21
C ARG A 17 -2.64 19.48 -5.27
N GLY A 18 -2.68 18.65 -4.24
CA GLY A 18 -3.79 17.71 -3.99
C GLY A 18 -3.68 16.38 -4.71
N GLU A 19 -2.57 16.08 -5.39
CA GLU A 19 -2.32 14.74 -5.90
C GLU A 19 -2.01 13.80 -4.73
N GLY A 20 -3.04 13.05 -4.37
CA GLY A 20 -3.06 12.17 -3.21
C GLY A 20 -1.84 11.27 -3.11
N LEU A 21 -1.53 10.95 -1.87
CA LEU A 21 -0.57 9.92 -1.55
C LEU A 21 -0.94 8.60 -2.24
N SER A 22 0.00 8.01 -2.97
CA SER A 22 -0.19 6.68 -3.56
C SER A 22 0.76 5.65 -2.97
N LEU A 23 0.23 4.46 -2.74
CA LEU A 23 0.99 3.32 -2.26
C LEU A 23 0.73 2.13 -3.18
N TYR A 24 1.80 1.57 -3.71
CA TYR A 24 1.78 0.27 -4.37
C TYR A 24 2.43 -0.76 -3.45
N THR A 25 1.85 -1.95 -3.34
CA THR A 25 2.50 -3.06 -2.63
C THR A 25 2.19 -4.40 -3.29
N ALA A 26 3.22 -5.23 -3.44
CA ALA A 26 3.10 -6.65 -3.73
C ALA A 26 3.21 -7.52 -2.46
N SER A 27 3.19 -6.90 -1.26
CA SER A 27 3.30 -7.62 0.02
C SER A 27 1.92 -7.87 0.63
N PRO A 28 1.47 -9.13 0.74
CA PRO A 28 0.19 -9.47 1.37
C PRO A 28 0.11 -9.01 2.84
N ARG A 29 1.26 -8.95 3.53
CA ARG A 29 1.33 -8.46 4.91
C ARG A 29 1.04 -6.96 4.99
N VAL A 30 1.61 -6.18 4.07
CA VAL A 30 1.32 -4.74 3.99
C VAL A 30 -0.15 -4.54 3.64
N PHE A 31 -0.65 -5.21 2.60
CA PHE A 31 -2.07 -5.16 2.22
C PHE A 31 -3.00 -5.40 3.42
N ARG A 32 -2.80 -6.50 4.15
CA ARG A 32 -3.62 -6.84 5.32
C ARG A 32 -3.59 -5.75 6.39
N ARG A 33 -2.43 -5.15 6.68
CA ARG A 33 -2.33 -4.05 7.65
C ARG A 33 -3.05 -2.79 7.19
N LEU A 34 -3.04 -2.51 5.89
CA LEU A 34 -3.76 -1.38 5.33
C LEU A 34 -5.28 -1.59 5.38
N GLU A 35 -5.74 -2.81 5.11
CA GLU A 35 -7.16 -3.17 5.23
C GLU A 35 -7.62 -3.11 6.70
N GLU A 36 -6.85 -3.66 7.65
CA GLU A 36 -7.11 -3.53 9.09
C GLU A 36 -7.12 -2.06 9.53
N ALA A 37 -6.31 -1.21 8.89
CA ALA A 37 -6.31 0.22 9.11
C ALA A 37 -7.44 0.95 8.37
N GLY A 38 -8.36 0.25 7.70
CA GLY A 38 -9.55 0.81 7.05
C GLY A 38 -9.32 1.40 5.66
N PHE A 39 -8.18 1.13 5.03
CA PHE A 39 -7.91 1.55 3.66
C PHE A 39 -8.48 0.53 2.66
N ARG A 40 -8.91 1.03 1.51
CA ARG A 40 -9.36 0.20 0.39
C ARG A 40 -8.45 0.43 -0.81
N PRO A 41 -8.04 -0.62 -1.52
CA PRO A 41 -7.25 -0.46 -2.73
C PRO A 41 -8.09 0.25 -3.80
N SER A 42 -7.48 1.19 -4.51
CA SER A 42 -8.04 1.79 -5.72
C SER A 42 -7.87 0.88 -6.94
N ARG A 43 -6.84 0.02 -6.93
CA ARG A 43 -6.61 -0.99 -7.96
C ARG A 43 -6.04 -2.29 -7.37
N VAL A 44 -6.46 -3.41 -7.92
CA VAL A 44 -5.95 -4.74 -7.59
C VAL A 44 -5.45 -5.42 -8.87
N SER A 45 -4.20 -5.84 -8.87
CA SER A 45 -3.59 -6.61 -9.96
C SER A 45 -3.70 -8.10 -9.65
N HIS A 46 -4.10 -8.88 -10.65
CA HIS A 46 -4.28 -10.33 -10.53
C HIS A 46 -3.22 -11.06 -11.36
N GLY A 47 -2.78 -12.22 -10.87
CA GLY A 47 -1.94 -13.15 -11.59
C GLY A 47 -2.71 -13.89 -12.69
N ALA A 48 -1.99 -14.71 -13.47
CA ALA A 48 -2.59 -15.51 -14.55
C ALA A 48 -3.62 -16.53 -14.05
N ASP A 49 -3.55 -16.91 -12.78
CA ASP A 49 -4.48 -17.78 -12.06
C ASP A 49 -5.68 -17.03 -11.47
N GLY A 50 -5.77 -15.71 -11.68
CA GLY A 50 -6.82 -14.87 -11.12
C GLY A 50 -6.61 -14.50 -9.65
N VAL A 51 -5.47 -14.86 -9.03
CA VAL A 51 -5.19 -14.54 -7.63
C VAL A 51 -4.63 -13.12 -7.51
N PRO A 52 -5.07 -12.29 -6.53
CA PRO A 52 -4.49 -10.98 -6.28
C PRO A 52 -3.00 -11.06 -5.95
N VAL A 53 -2.16 -10.30 -6.67
CA VAL A 53 -0.70 -10.28 -6.50
C VAL A 53 -0.15 -8.91 -6.11
N ALA A 54 -0.89 -7.83 -6.37
CA ALA A 54 -0.50 -6.48 -5.95
C ALA A 54 -1.71 -5.57 -5.78
N TRP A 55 -1.52 -4.52 -4.97
CA TRP A 55 -2.55 -3.57 -4.59
C TRP A 55 -2.01 -2.14 -4.67
N GLU A 56 -2.81 -1.26 -5.25
CA GLU A 56 -2.58 0.18 -5.24
C GLU A 56 -3.61 0.87 -4.37
N PHE A 57 -3.17 1.87 -3.61
CA PHE A 57 -4.00 2.69 -2.75
C PHE A 57 -3.82 4.14 -3.14
N SER A 58 -4.93 4.87 -3.23
CA SER A 58 -4.96 6.32 -3.38
C SER A 58 -5.52 6.91 -2.10
N LEU A 59 -4.73 7.74 -1.43
CA LEU A 59 -5.01 8.26 -0.10
C LEU A 59 -5.01 9.79 -0.15
N PRO A 60 -5.90 10.46 0.61
CA PRO A 60 -5.78 11.90 0.80
C PRO A 60 -4.41 12.26 1.39
N ALA A 61 -3.79 13.32 0.87
CA ALA A 61 -2.51 13.83 1.37
C ALA A 61 -2.69 14.67 2.65
N ASP A 62 -3.48 14.15 3.60
CA ASP A 62 -3.72 14.79 4.90
C ASP A 62 -2.94 14.11 6.04
N ALA A 63 -2.72 14.84 7.12
CA ALA A 63 -1.92 14.37 8.26
C ALA A 63 -2.51 13.13 8.96
N ARG A 64 -3.85 12.95 8.94
CA ARG A 64 -4.53 11.81 9.56
C ARG A 64 -4.31 10.54 8.74
N SER A 65 -4.46 10.63 7.42
CA SER A 65 -4.21 9.58 6.45
C SER A 65 -2.75 9.15 6.53
N TRP A 66 -1.82 10.10 6.65
CA TRP A 66 -0.40 9.82 6.81
C TRP A 66 -0.06 9.10 8.12
N ARG A 67 -0.63 9.54 9.24
CA ARG A 67 -0.43 8.89 10.55
C ARG A 67 -0.93 7.45 10.55
N ARG A 68 -2.12 7.21 9.98
CA ARG A 68 -2.70 5.86 9.87
C ARG A 68 -1.84 4.97 8.98
N LEU A 69 -1.42 5.47 7.83
CA LEU A 69 -0.56 4.71 6.92
C LEU A 69 0.77 4.36 7.60
N ARG A 70 1.47 5.35 8.15
CA ARG A 70 2.74 5.15 8.85
C ARG A 70 2.60 4.12 9.98
N GLY A 71 1.52 4.20 10.76
CA GLY A 71 1.23 3.22 11.81
C GLY A 71 1.04 1.80 11.27
N ALA A 72 0.38 1.63 10.13
CA ALA A 72 0.22 0.33 9.48
C ALA A 72 1.55 -0.22 8.95
N LEU A 73 2.37 0.61 8.31
CA LEU A 73 3.67 0.23 7.78
C LEU A 73 4.69 -0.10 8.88
N ASN A 74 4.73 0.68 9.96
CA ASN A 74 5.62 0.41 11.10
C ASN A 74 5.36 -0.97 11.72
N LYS A 75 4.10 -1.43 11.77
CA LYS A 75 3.77 -2.80 12.25
C LYS A 75 4.33 -3.92 11.37
N VAL A 76 4.79 -3.60 10.16
CA VAL A 76 5.40 -4.55 9.22
C VAL A 76 6.92 -4.43 9.22
N PHE A 77 7.45 -3.19 9.24
CA PHE A 77 8.87 -2.92 9.01
C PHE A 77 9.68 -2.58 10.28
N SER A 78 9.05 -2.22 11.38
CA SER A 78 9.74 -2.02 12.66
C SER A 78 9.87 -3.39 13.35
N ARG A 79 11.09 -3.93 13.33
CA ARG A 79 11.52 -5.09 14.12
C ARG A 79 12.52 -4.63 15.16
#